data_AF-A0A415CG94-F1
#
_entry.id   AF-A0A415CG94-F1
#
_cell.length_a   1.000
_cell.length_b   1.000
_cell.length_c   1.000
_cell.angle_alpha   90.00
_cell.angle_beta   90.00
_cell.angle_gamma   90.00
#
_symmetry.space_group_name_H-M   'P 1'
#
loop_
_entity.id
_entity.type
_entity.pdbx_description
1 polymer ?
#
loop_
_entity_poly.entity_id
_entity_poly.type
_entity_poly.pdbx_seq_one_letter_code
_entity_poly.pdbx_strand_id
1 'polypeptide(L)' 'MDWSSFSHFLHMDGHGAYVWAAYGMCALLLVIELFGLRNRRAKAAQRLTREARALRSTREI' A
#
# COMPACT_ATOMS: atom_id res chain seq x y z
N MET A 1 0.50 -35.16 -15.00
CA MET A 1 1.02 -33.84 -14.59
C MET A 1 -0.21 -33.02 -14.28
N ASP A 2 -0.78 -33.33 -13.12
CA ASP A 2 -2.19 -33.12 -12.84
C ASP A 2 -2.34 -31.84 -12.01
N TRP A 3 -2.78 -30.78 -12.68
CA TRP A 3 -3.09 -29.47 -12.09
C TRP A 3 -4.25 -29.53 -11.08
N SER A 4 -4.86 -30.70 -10.89
CA SER A 4 -5.89 -30.96 -9.88
C SER A 4 -5.36 -30.79 -8.45
N SER A 5 -4.09 -31.10 -8.17
CA SER A 5 -3.54 -31.00 -6.80
C SER A 5 -3.41 -29.56 -6.30
N PHE A 6 -3.06 -28.60 -7.16
CA PHE A 6 -2.90 -27.19 -6.75
C PHE A 6 -4.27 -26.53 -6.52
N SER A 7 -5.26 -26.85 -7.35
CA SER A 7 -6.64 -26.42 -7.15
C SER A 7 -7.25 -27.05 -5.89
N HIS A 8 -6.94 -28.31 -5.59
CA HIS A 8 -7.39 -28.98 -4.37
C HIS A 8 -6.73 -28.40 -3.11
N PHE A 9 -5.50 -27.90 -3.20
CA PHE A 9 -4.82 -27.17 -2.13
C PHE A 9 -5.44 -25.79 -1.89
N LEU A 10 -5.87 -25.11 -2.96
CA LEU A 10 -6.66 -23.87 -2.89
C LEU A 10 -8.09 -24.10 -2.37
N HIS A 11 -8.61 -25.31 -2.54
CA HIS A 11 -9.93 -25.76 -2.11
C HIS A 11 -9.84 -26.80 -0.98
N MET A 12 -8.85 -26.68 -0.08
CA MET A 12 -8.57 -27.56 1.07
C MET A 12 -9.83 -27.85 1.92
N ASP A 13 -10.65 -28.82 1.47
CA ASP A 13 -12.03 -29.08 1.92
C ASP A 13 -13.03 -27.91 1.81
N GLY A 14 -12.95 -27.09 0.74
CA GLY A 14 -13.95 -26.05 0.44
C GLY A 14 -13.79 -24.72 1.20
N HIS A 15 -12.85 -24.62 2.14
CA HIS A 15 -12.60 -23.39 2.91
C HIS A 15 -11.45 -22.52 2.40
N GLY A 16 -10.61 -23.02 1.49
CA GLY A 16 -9.44 -22.27 1.05
C GLY A 16 -9.77 -20.97 0.29
N ALA A 17 -10.92 -20.90 -0.39
CA ALA A 17 -11.41 -19.65 -0.98
C ALA A 17 -11.60 -18.53 0.07
N TYR A 18 -12.05 -18.87 1.28
CA TYR A 18 -12.24 -17.90 2.36
C TYR A 18 -10.90 -17.39 2.90
N VAL A 19 -9.93 -18.29 3.05
CA VAL A 19 -8.58 -17.96 3.51
C VAL A 19 -7.89 -17.03 2.51
N TRP A 20 -7.93 -17.36 1.22
CA TRP A 20 -7.39 -16.53 0.17
C TRP A 20 -8.11 -15.19 0.04
N ALA A 21 -9.42 -15.14 0.24
CA ALA A 21 -10.16 -13.88 0.29
C ALA A 21 -9.73 -13.01 1.48
N ALA A 22 -9.52 -13.60 2.66
CA ALA A 22 -9.03 -12.88 3.84
C ALA A 22 -7.60 -12.35 3.64
N TYR A 23 -6.70 -13.17 3.09
CA TYR A 23 -5.34 -12.73 2.72
C TYR A 23 -5.37 -11.65 1.64
N GLY A 24 -6.22 -11.80 0.63
CA GLY A 24 -6.43 -10.80 -0.41
C GLY A 24 -6.95 -9.48 0.15
N MET A 25 -7.91 -9.52 1.08
CA MET A 25 -8.43 -8.35 1.78
C MET A 25 -7.33 -7.66 2.61
N CYS A 26 -6.53 -8.44 3.34
CA CYS A 26 -5.43 -7.91 4.14
C CYS A 26 -4.35 -7.25 3.24
N ALA A 27 -3.97 -7.92 2.16
CA ALA A 27 -3.04 -7.37 1.17
C ALA A 27 -3.58 -6.10 0.51
N LEU A 28 -4.88 -6.06 0.19
CA LEU A 28 -5.54 -4.89 -0.39
C LEU A 28 -5.49 -3.69 0.57
N LEU A 29 -5.81 -3.91 1.85
CA LEU A 29 -5.72 -2.87 2.88
C LEU A 29 -4.28 -2.36 3.05
N LEU A 30 -3.29 -3.24 3.06
CA LEU A 30 -1.88 -2.85 3.11
C LEU A 30 -1.48 -2.01 1.90
N VAL A 31 -1.93 -2.37 0.70
CA VAL A 31 -1.67 -1.61 -0.52
C VAL A 31 -2.30 -0.22 -0.42
N ILE A 32 -3.58 -0.12 -0.03
CA ILE A 32 -4.29 1.15 0.14
C ILE A 32 -3.56 2.04 1.15
N GLU A 33 -3.20 1.50 2.31
CA GLU A 33 -2.48 2.24 3.34
C GLU A 33 -1.10 2.70 2.84
N LEU A 34 -0.37 1.83 2.13
CA LEU A 34 0.95 2.17 1.59
C LEU A 34 0.87 3.29 0.54
N PHE A 35 -0.16 3.30 -0.31
CA PHE A 35 -0.43 4.39 -1.25
C PHE A 35 -0.83 5.67 -0.53
N GLY A 36 -1.69 5.59 0.48
CA GLY A 36 -2.07 6.72 1.32
C GLY A 36 -0.87 7.33 2.04
N LEU A 37 -0.02 6.50 2.62
CA LEU A 37 1.18 6.91 3.35
C LEU A 37 2.23 7.53 2.43
N ARG A 38 2.42 6.96 1.23
CA ARG A 38 3.28 7.56 0.18
C ARG A 38 2.78 8.93 -0.22
N ASN A 39 1.47 9.09 -0.43
CA ASN A 39 0.89 10.37 -0.81
C ASN A 39 1.00 11.40 0.32
N ARG A 40 0.83 10.99 1.57
CA ARG A 40 1.05 11.85 2.76
C ARG A 40 2.51 12.27 2.89
N ARG A 41 3.46 11.35 2.70
CA ARG A 41 4.90 11.66 2.71
C ARG A 41 5.30 12.64 1.61
N ALA A 42 4.78 12.45 0.40
CA ALA A 42 4.98 13.39 -0.70
C ALA A 42 4.45 14.79 -0.37
N LYS A 43 3.25 14.88 0.21
CA LYS A 43 2.68 16.16 0.67
C LYS A 43 3.48 16.81 1.79
N ALA A 44 3.99 16.04 2.75
CA ALA A 44 4.82 16.56 3.84
C ALA A 44 6.16 17.12 3.32
N ALA A 45 6.82 16.42 2.40
CA ALA A 45 8.05 16.89 1.77
C ALA A 45 7.83 18.16 0.92
N GLN A 46 6.68 18.27 0.25
CA GLN A 46 6.29 19.47 -0.49
C GLN A 46 6.04 20.68 0.41
N ARG A 47 5.55 20.49 1.64
CA ARG A 47 5.36 21.59 2.61
C ARG A 47 6.71 22.13 3.09
N LEU A 48 7.63 21.24 3.47
CA LEU A 48 8.98 21.61 3.90
C LEU A 48 9.76 22.37 2.81
N THR A 49 9.64 21.94 1.56
CA THR A 49 10.30 22.63 0.43
C THR A 49 9.70 24.00 0.13
N ARG A 50 8.41 24.22 0.39
CA ARG A 50 7.78 25.55 0.27
C ARG A 50 8.24 26.50 1.37
N GLU A 51 8.27 26.04 2.63
CA GLU A 51 8.76 26.83 3.76
C GLU A 51 10.25 27.19 3.62
N ALA A 52 11.06 26.25 3.14
CA ALA A 52 12.48 26.48 2.88
C ALA A 52 12.75 27.47 1.73
N ARG A 53 11.78 27.72 0.84
CA ARG A 53 11.86 28.77 -0.19
C ARG A 53 11.43 30.12 0.35
N ALA A 54 10.37 30.17 1.15
CA ALA A 54 9.88 31.41 1.78
C ALA A 54 10.89 32.01 2.77
N LEU A 55 11.57 31.17 3.57
CA LEU A 55 12.63 31.64 4.47
C LEU A 55 13.87 32.15 3.71
N ARG A 56 14.09 31.68 2.49
CA ARG A 56 15.24 32.06 1.68
C ARG A 56 15.04 33.43 1.03
N SER A 57 13.81 33.76 0.61
CA SER A 57 13.47 35.10 0.09
C SER A 57 13.49 36.18 1.16
N THR A 58 13.14 35.87 2.41
CA THR A 58 13.18 36.85 3.50
C THR A 58 14.59 37.15 4.00
N ARG A 59 15.56 36.26 3.75
CA ARG A 59 16.96 36.47 4.17
C ARG A 59 17.80 37.28 3.16
N GLU A 60 17.29 37.49 1.95
CA GLU A 60 17.96 38.26 0.89
C GLU A 60 17.48 39.72 0.78
N ILE A 61 16.65 40.19 1.72
CA ILE A 61 16.24 41.60 1.90
C ILE A 61 16.89 42.13 3.18
#